data_AF-A0AAD5RC07-F1
#
_entry.id   AF-A0AAD5RC07-F1
#
_cell.length_a   1.000
_cell.length_b   1.000
_cell.length_c   1.000
_cell.angle_alpha   90.00
_cell.angle_beta   90.00
_cell.angle_gamma   90.00
#
_symmetry.space_group_name_H-M   'P 1'
#
loop_
_entity.id
_entity.type
_entity.pdbx_description
1 polymer ?
#
loop_
_entity_poly.entity_id
_entity_poly.type
_entity_poly.pdbx_seq_one_letter_code
_entity_poly.pdbx_strand_id
1 'polypeptide(L)'
;MGSELSPLLIMVTNKERGVVRGTDVTANCCLTYDLVDRLNGIATKPYTSDEIGKILSLRADEEGVRSQKDAISAAYKMFYDTKEDEIYLTKNSDKFLM
;
A
#
# COMPACT_ATOMS: atom_id res chain seq x y z
N MET A 1 24.81 22.22 -1.77
CA MET A 1 25.29 20.86 -2.14
C MET A 1 24.92 19.93 -1.00
N GLY A 2 24.37 18.74 -1.29
CA GLY A 2 23.98 17.79 -0.25
C GLY A 2 25.18 17.39 0.60
N SER A 3 24.96 17.15 1.90
CA SER A 3 26.00 16.64 2.81
C SER A 3 26.55 15.32 2.27
N GLU A 4 27.88 15.14 2.25
CA GLU A 4 28.53 13.87 1.85
C GLU A 4 28.08 12.67 2.70
N LEU A 5 27.52 12.92 3.88
CA LEU A 5 26.97 11.91 4.80
C LEU A 5 25.44 11.89 4.81
N SER A 6 24.81 12.16 3.66
CA SER A 6 23.35 12.07 3.55
C SER A 6 22.89 10.59 3.59
N PRO A 7 21.88 10.23 4.40
CA PRO A 7 21.40 8.86 4.49
C PRO A 7 20.62 8.44 3.23
N LEU A 8 20.51 7.12 3.02
CA LEU A 8 19.60 6.57 2.01
C LEU A 8 18.15 6.81 2.42
N LEU A 9 17.41 7.57 1.61
CA LEU A 9 15.99 7.82 1.84
C LEU A 9 15.15 6.79 1.07
N ILE A 10 14.37 6.00 1.81
CA ILE A 10 13.35 5.10 1.24
C ILE A 10 11.98 5.62 1.66
N MET A 11 11.11 5.85 0.68
CA MET A 11 9.74 6.33 0.88
C MET A 11 8.76 5.38 0.20
N VAL A 12 7.55 5.29 0.75
CA VAL A 12 6.47 4.48 0.19
C VAL A 12 5.22 5.35 0.11
N THR A 13 4.49 5.25 -0.99
CA THR A 13 3.19 5.90 -1.16
C THR A 13 2.16 4.89 -1.64
N ASN A 14 0.97 4.97 -1.07
CA ASN A 14 -0.21 4.24 -1.56
C ASN A 14 -1.06 5.11 -2.50
N LYS A 15 -0.65 6.37 -2.74
CA LYS A 15 -1.30 7.29 -3.67
C LYS A 15 -0.40 7.50 -4.89
N GLU A 16 -0.91 7.14 -6.06
CA GLU A 16 -0.23 7.38 -7.33
C GLU A 16 -0.23 8.87 -7.70
N ARG A 17 -1.36 9.56 -7.45
CA ARG A 17 -1.55 10.97 -7.78
C ARG A 17 -2.41 11.67 -6.73
N GLY A 18 -2.14 12.94 -6.48
CA GLY A 18 -2.94 13.77 -5.58
C GLY A 18 -2.38 15.17 -5.43
N VAL A 19 -3.06 15.98 -4.61
CA VAL A 19 -2.67 17.36 -4.34
C VAL A 19 -1.41 17.39 -3.48
N VAL A 20 -0.42 18.19 -3.89
CA VAL A 20 0.76 18.47 -3.08
C VAL A 20 0.32 19.35 -1.91
N ARG A 21 0.49 18.85 -0.69
CA ARG A 21 -0.01 19.49 0.53
C ARG A 21 0.48 20.94 0.63
N GLY A 22 -0.44 21.87 0.85
CA GLY A 22 -0.15 23.30 0.95
C GLY A 22 -0.10 24.03 -0.39
N THR A 23 -0.52 23.39 -1.48
CA THR A 23 -0.64 24.00 -2.82
C THR A 23 -1.91 23.51 -3.49
N ASP A 24 -2.28 24.12 -4.62
CA ASP A 24 -3.38 23.66 -5.48
C ASP A 24 -2.90 22.75 -6.62
N VAL A 25 -1.63 22.32 -6.58
CA VAL A 25 -1.01 21.52 -7.65
C VAL A 25 -1.24 20.04 -7.41
N THR A 26 -1.72 19.34 -8.43
CA THR A 26 -1.84 17.88 -8.42
C THR A 26 -0.65 17.24 -9.12
N ALA A 27 0.06 16.35 -8.43
CA ALA A 27 1.27 15.70 -8.93
C ALA A 27 1.35 14.23 -8.49
N ASN A 28 2.34 13.52 -9.06
CA ASN A 28 2.58 12.11 -8.75
C ASN A 28 3.09 11.97 -7.32
N CYS A 29 2.67 10.92 -6.63
CA CYS A 29 3.03 10.62 -5.24
C CYS A 29 2.73 11.77 -4.25
N CYS A 30 1.91 12.75 -4.64
CA CYS A 30 1.67 14.00 -3.90
C CYS A 30 2.95 14.81 -3.61
N LEU A 31 3.98 14.71 -4.47
CA LEU A 31 5.26 15.40 -4.35
C LEU A 31 5.42 16.49 -5.41
N THR A 32 6.28 17.47 -5.15
CA THR A 32 6.65 18.47 -6.16
C THR A 32 7.42 17.83 -7.31
N TYR A 33 7.27 18.36 -8.53
CA TYR A 33 7.89 17.80 -9.73
C TYR A 33 9.42 17.61 -9.59
N ASP A 34 10.14 18.57 -9.00
CA ASP A 34 11.60 18.48 -8.78
C ASP A 34 12.00 17.30 -7.87
N LEU A 35 11.16 16.92 -6.91
CA LEU A 35 11.43 15.72 -6.10
C LEU A 35 11.14 14.45 -6.90
N VAL A 36 10.02 14.41 -7.63
CA VAL A 36 9.63 13.23 -8.42
C VAL A 36 10.70 12.87 -9.45
N ASP A 37 11.27 13.87 -10.14
CA ASP A 37 12.30 13.67 -11.16
C ASP A 37 13.62 13.12 -10.58
N ARG A 38 13.81 13.19 -9.26
CA ARG A 38 15.00 12.67 -8.56
C ARG A 38 14.80 11.29 -7.95
N LEU A 39 13.57 10.76 -7.98
CA LEU A 39 13.24 9.48 -7.36
C LEU A 39 13.37 8.33 -8.36
N ASN A 40 13.75 7.16 -7.84
CA ASN A 40 13.65 5.91 -8.56
C ASN A 40 12.45 5.13 -8.04
N GLY A 41 11.39 5.03 -8.85
CA GLY A 41 10.15 4.35 -8.48
C GLY A 41 10.24 2.84 -8.68
N ILE A 42 9.87 2.07 -7.65
CA ILE A 42 9.72 0.61 -7.73
C ILE A 42 8.26 0.28 -7.48
N ALA A 43 7.56 -0.16 -8.52
CA ALA A 43 6.17 -0.57 -8.40
C ALA A 43 6.06 -1.95 -7.75
N THR A 44 5.29 -2.04 -6.66
CA THR A 44 4.91 -3.33 -6.06
C THR A 44 3.72 -3.91 -6.80
N LYS A 45 3.63 -5.25 -6.86
CA LYS A 45 2.48 -5.95 -7.42
C LYS A 45 1.60 -6.48 -6.27
N PRO A 46 0.28 -6.56 -6.46
CA PRO A 46 -0.58 -7.29 -5.53
C PRO A 46 -0.13 -8.75 -5.41
N TYR A 47 -0.23 -9.30 -4.20
CA TYR A 47 0.06 -10.71 -3.97
C TYR A 47 -0.98 -11.60 -4.66
N THR A 48 -0.53 -12.78 -5.07
CA THR A 48 -1.39 -13.87 -5.54
C THR A 48 -2.05 -14.60 -4.37
N SER A 49 -3.08 -15.39 -4.66
CA SER A 49 -3.79 -16.21 -3.65
C SER A 49 -2.84 -17.07 -2.83
N ASP A 50 -1.89 -17.70 -3.52
CA ASP A 50 -0.96 -18.66 -2.94
C ASP A 50 0.10 -17.97 -2.09
N GLU A 51 0.52 -16.76 -2.49
CA GLU A 51 1.42 -15.92 -1.71
C GLU A 51 0.74 -15.43 -0.42
N ILE A 52 -0.52 -14.99 -0.50
CA ILE A 52 -1.28 -14.57 0.68
C ILE A 52 -1.42 -15.74 1.67
N GLY A 53 -1.77 -16.94 1.19
CA GLY A 53 -1.86 -18.13 2.04
C GLY A 53 -0.55 -18.46 2.76
N LYS A 54 0.59 -18.34 2.07
CA LYS A 54 1.93 -18.52 2.67
C LYS A 54 2.23 -17.44 3.70
N ILE A 55 1.95 -16.17 3.40
CA ILE A 55 2.15 -15.05 4.33
C ILE A 55 1.35 -15.29 5.60
N LEU A 56 0.07 -15.68 5.49
CA LEU A 56 -0.79 -15.94 6.64
C LEU A 56 -0.28 -17.12 7.48
N SER A 57 0.19 -18.20 6.84
CA SER A 57 0.78 -19.33 7.56
C SER A 57 2.04 -18.91 8.34
N LEU A 58 2.94 -18.16 7.71
CA LEU A 58 4.16 -17.67 8.36
C LEU A 58 3.83 -16.77 9.55
N ARG A 59 2.83 -15.89 9.41
CA ARG A 59 2.37 -15.02 10.51
C ARG A 59 1.75 -15.82 11.65
N ALA A 60 0.91 -16.81 11.35
CA ALA A 60 0.32 -17.66 12.38
C ALA A 60 1.41 -18.43 13.15
N ASP A 61 2.44 -18.93 12.46
CA ASP A 61 3.58 -19.59 13.08
C ASP A 61 4.42 -18.61 13.94
N GLU A 62 4.71 -17.40 13.44
CA GLU A 62 5.41 -16.33 14.18
C GLU A 62 4.67 -15.92 15.46
N GLU A 63 3.33 -15.86 15.40
CA GLU A 63 2.47 -15.48 16.52
C GLU A 63 2.11 -16.67 17.43
N GLY A 64 2.56 -17.89 17.11
CA GLY A 64 2.27 -19.10 17.89
C GLY A 64 0.81 -19.55 17.83
N VAL A 65 0.06 -19.09 16.82
CA VAL A 65 -1.34 -19.43 16.62
C VAL A 65 -1.43 -20.76 15.87
N ARG A 66 -2.05 -21.76 16.49
CA ARG A 66 -2.37 -23.03 15.81
C ARG A 66 -3.49 -22.82 14.79
N SER A 67 -3.12 -22.46 13.57
CA SER A 67 -4.08 -22.29 12.48
C SER A 67 -4.47 -23.64 11.86
N GLN A 68 -5.76 -23.94 11.82
CA GLN A 68 -6.29 -24.99 10.95
C GLN A 68 -6.35 -24.47 9.51
N LYS A 69 -6.19 -25.36 8.51
CA LYS A 69 -6.26 -24.99 7.08
C LYS A 69 -7.54 -24.23 6.72
N ASP A 70 -8.65 -24.56 7.35
CA ASP A 70 -9.95 -23.91 7.12
C ASP A 70 -10.02 -22.48 7.69
N ALA A 71 -9.22 -22.17 8.72
CA ALA A 71 -9.13 -20.82 9.27
C ALA A 71 -8.37 -19.88 8.32
N ILE A 72 -7.32 -20.38 7.66
CA ILE A 72 -6.53 -19.59 6.68
C ILE A 72 -7.39 -19.27 5.46
N SER A 73 -8.21 -20.22 4.97
CA SER A 73 -9.11 -19.97 3.84
C SER A 73 -10.22 -18.98 4.18
N ALA A 74 -10.76 -19.03 5.40
CA ALA A 74 -11.74 -18.05 5.89
C ALA A 74 -11.13 -16.64 6.01
N ALA A 75 -9.92 -16.52 6.58
CA ALA A 75 -9.21 -15.24 6.69
C ALA A 75 -8.90 -14.63 5.31
N TYR A 76 -8.51 -15.48 4.35
CA TYR A 76 -8.32 -15.06 2.97
C TYR A 76 -9.60 -14.50 2.35
N LYS A 77 -10.75 -15.18 2.55
CA LYS A 77 -12.04 -14.69 2.04
C LYS A 77 -12.40 -13.32 2.63
N MET A 78 -12.21 -13.13 3.94
CA MET A 78 -12.44 -11.83 4.59
C MET A 78 -11.55 -10.71 4.02
N PHE A 79 -10.30 -11.02 3.68
CA PHE A 79 -9.40 -10.07 3.03
C PHE A 79 -9.92 -9.64 1.64
N TYR A 80 -10.44 -10.57 0.85
CA TYR A 80 -11.00 -10.27 -0.48
C TYR A 80 -12.30 -9.49 -0.41
N ASP A 81 -13.20 -9.84 0.52
CA ASP A 81 -14.45 -9.10 0.72
C ASP A 81 -14.14 -7.63 1.11
N THR A 82 -13.12 -7.40 1.94
CA THR A 82 -12.67 -6.03 2.30
C THR A 82 -12.06 -5.29 1.11
N LYS A 83 -11.38 -6.00 0.18
CA LYS A 83 -10.82 -5.39 -1.03
C LYS A 83 -11.90 -4.88 -1.98
N GLU A 84 -13.02 -5.59 -2.10
CA GLU A 84 -14.19 -5.08 -2.83
C GLU A 84 -14.64 -3.77 -2.20
N ASP A 85 -14.78 -3.72 -0.87
CA ASP A 85 -15.15 -2.52 -0.14
C ASP A 85 -14.16 -1.36 -0.33
N GLU A 86 -12.84 -1.60 -0.33
CA GLU A 86 -11.83 -0.57 -0.66
C GLU A 86 -11.98 -0.06 -2.10
N ILE A 87 -12.27 -0.94 -3.07
CA ILE A 87 -12.52 -0.54 -4.46
C ILE A 87 -13.81 0.30 -4.55
N TYR A 88 -14.85 -0.07 -3.80
CA TYR A 88 -16.08 0.72 -3.67
C TYR A 88 -15.83 2.10 -3.04
N LEU A 89 -15.04 2.16 -1.96
CA LEU A 89 -14.68 3.40 -1.27
C LEU A 89 -13.82 4.31 -2.14
N THR A 90 -12.87 3.75 -2.89
CA THR A 90 -12.02 4.52 -3.81
C THR A 90 -12.84 5.08 -4.98
N LYS A 91 -13.76 4.28 -5.55
CA LYS A 91 -14.68 4.71 -6.61
C LYS A 91 -15.73 5.74 -6.16
N ASN A 92 -16.04 5.81 -4.87
CA ASN A 92 -17.01 6.75 -4.30
C ASN A 92 -16.34 7.79 -3.39
N SER A 93 -15.02 7.97 -3.48
CA SER A 93 -14.28 8.88 -2.61
C SER A 93 -14.83 10.31 -2.61
N ASP A 94 -15.34 10.80 -3.75
CA ASP A 94 -15.99 12.10 -3.88
C ASP A 94 -17.33 12.24 -3.12
N LYS A 95 -18.01 11.12 -2.81
CA LYS A 95 -19.25 11.12 -1.99
C LYS A 95 -18.97 11.12 -0.48
N PHE A 96 -17.75 10.76 -0.08
CA PHE A 96 -17.35 10.59 1.31
C PHE A 96 -16.28 11.60 1.75
N LEU A 97 -15.79 12.46 0.84
CA LEU A 97 -15.09 13.67 1.23
C LEU A 97 -16.09 14.68 1.83
N MET A 98 -15.98 14.86 3.15
CA MET A 98 -16.33 16.13 3.81
C MET A 98 -15.20 17.13 3.61
#